data_AF-A0A951BWN5-F1
#
_entry.id   AF-A0A951BWN5-F1
#
_cell.length_a   1.000
_cell.length_b   1.000
_cell.length_c   1.000
_cell.angle_alpha   90.00
_cell.angle_beta   90.00
_cell.angle_gamma   90.00
#
_symmetry.space_group_name_H-M   'P 1'
#
loop_
_entity.id
_entity.type
_entity.pdbx_description
1 polymer ?
#
loop_
_entity_poly.entity_id
_entity_poly.type
_entity_poly.pdbx_seq_one_letter_code
_entity_poly.pdbx_strand_id
1 'polypeptide(L)' 'MAELGAGPHRSGDIADELAMTVQSAGPLRSGLIGKGMIYSPAHGDTAFTVPLFDKFLRRIMPAWQLRRARS' A
#
# COMPACT_ATOMS: atom_id res chain seq x y z
N MET A 1 -0.70 2.54 2.42
CA MET A 1 -2.17 2.40 2.28
C MET A 1 -2.88 2.42 3.63
N ALA A 2 -2.65 1.46 4.54
CA ALA A 2 -3.31 1.50 5.85
C ALA A 2 -3.04 2.81 6.61
N GLU A 3 -1.80 3.31 6.58
CA GLU A 3 -1.44 4.62 7.16
C GLU A 3 -2.03 5.83 6.41
N LEU A 4 -2.27 5.69 5.10
CA LEU A 4 -2.87 6.75 4.26
C LEU A 4 -4.38 6.92 4.48
N GLY A 5 -5.03 5.99 5.17
CA GLY A 5 -6.45 6.04 5.49
C GLY A 5 -7.32 5.19 4.56
N ALA A 6 -8.62 5.42 4.61
CA ALA A 6 -9.60 4.61 3.88
C ALA A 6 -9.66 4.97 2.39
N GLY A 7 -10.03 3.99 1.55
CA GLY A 7 -10.28 4.18 0.12
C GLY A 7 -9.06 3.96 -0.79
N PRO A 8 -9.22 4.24 -2.09
CA PRO A 8 -8.13 4.17 -3.06
C PRO A 8 -7.09 5.26 -2.84
N HIS A 9 -5.82 4.91 -3.07
CA HIS A 9 -4.68 5.81 -2.91
C HIS A 9 -3.87 5.91 -4.19
N ARG A 10 -3.26 7.07 -4.45
CA ARG A 10 -2.37 7.23 -5.60
C ARG A 10 -1.11 6.39 -5.42
N SER A 11 -0.61 5.84 -6.53
CA SER A 11 0.63 5.06 -6.52
C SER A 11 1.84 5.89 -6.07
N GLY A 12 1.80 7.21 -6.28
CA GLY A 12 2.78 8.17 -5.74
C GLY A 12 2.79 8.19 -4.22
N ASP A 13 1.64 8.50 -3.60
CA ASP A 13 1.49 8.56 -2.15
C ASP A 13 1.87 7.23 -1.46
N ILE A 14 1.55 6.08 -2.10
CA ILE A 14 1.97 4.77 -1.61
C ILE A 14 3.48 4.61 -1.67
N ALA A 15 4.13 5.06 -2.74
CA ALA A 15 5.57 4.96 -2.90
C ALA A 15 6.31 5.88 -1.91
N ASP A 16 5.81 7.10 -1.71
CA ASP A 16 6.33 8.05 -0.73
C ASP A 16 6.25 7.50 0.70
N GLU A 17 5.09 6.94 1.08
CA GLU A 17 4.90 6.28 2.37
C GLU A 17 5.83 5.07 2.53
N LEU A 18 6.22 4.39 1.45
CA LEU A 18 7.16 3.27 1.50
C LEU A 18 8.63 3.68 1.37
N ALA A 19 8.93 4.98 1.22
CA ALA A 19 10.26 5.50 0.87
C ALA A 19 10.85 4.81 -0.38
N MET A 20 10.01 4.58 -1.39
CA MET A 20 10.33 3.93 -2.66
C MET A 20 9.99 4.84 -3.84
N THR A 21 10.55 4.57 -5.02
CA THR A 21 10.06 5.20 -6.26
C THR A 21 8.85 4.45 -6.80
N VAL A 22 7.94 5.15 -7.50
CA VAL A 22 6.78 4.53 -8.17
C VAL A 22 7.20 3.40 -9.10
N GLN A 23 8.31 3.59 -9.82
CA GLN A 23 8.90 2.60 -10.73
C GLN A 23 9.31 1.32 -9.96
N SER A 24 9.99 1.47 -8.82
CA SER A 24 10.38 0.34 -7.97
C SER A 24 9.22 -0.36 -7.28
N ALA A 25 8.11 0.36 -7.03
CA ALA A 25 6.89 -0.20 -6.45
C ALA A 25 6.07 -1.03 -7.47
N GLY A 26 6.32 -0.86 -8.77
CA GLY A 26 5.59 -1.53 -9.86
C GLY A 26 5.51 -3.06 -9.72
N PRO A 27 6.63 -3.78 -9.60
CA PRO A 27 6.63 -5.24 -9.44
C PRO A 27 5.87 -5.71 -8.19
N LEU A 28 6.05 -5.03 -7.05
CA LEU A 28 5.33 -5.34 -5.81
C LEU A 28 3.82 -5.17 -6.00
N ARG A 29 3.40 -4.06 -6.60
CA ARG A 29 1.99 -3.79 -6.93
C ARG A 29 1.41 -4.88 -7.82
N SER A 30 2.07 -5.22 -8.93
CA SER A 30 1.61 -6.27 -9.84
C SER A 30 1.49 -7.62 -9.16
N GLY A 31 2.45 -7.98 -8.29
CA GLY A 31 2.39 -9.23 -7.53
C GLY A 31 1.22 -9.28 -6.54
N LEU A 32 0.90 -8.17 -5.88
CA LEU A 32 -0.25 -8.09 -4.96
C LEU A 32 -1.60 -8.11 -5.70
N ILE A 33 -1.68 -7.53 -6.89
CA ILE A 33 -2.86 -7.63 -7.77
C ILE A 33 -3.07 -9.09 -8.18
N GLY A 34 -2.01 -9.78 -8.63
CA GLY A 34 -2.09 -11.20 -9.02
C GLY A 34 -2.52 -12.12 -7.87
N LYS A 35 -2.21 -11.75 -6.63
CA LYS A 35 -2.66 -12.46 -5.41
C LYS A 35 -4.06 -12.06 -4.94
N GLY A 36 -4.73 -11.12 -5.62
CA GLY A 36 -6.05 -10.64 -5.24
C GLY A 36 -6.08 -9.82 -3.95
N MET A 37 -4.95 -9.26 -3.50
CA MET A 37 -4.87 -8.47 -2.26
C MET A 37 -5.27 -7.01 -2.47
N ILE A 38 -5.01 -6.48 -3.67
CA ILE A 38 -5.26 -5.09 -4.06
C ILE A 38 -5.77 -5.05 -5.51
N TYR A 39 -6.42 -3.95 -5.89
CA TYR A 39 -6.88 -3.70 -7.27
C TYR A 39 -6.74 -2.22 -7.66
N SER A 40 -6.92 -1.92 -8.95
CA SER A 40 -6.82 -0.56 -9.52
C SER A 40 -8.22 -0.06 -9.92
N PRO A 41 -8.91 0.73 -9.08
CA PRO A 41 -10.24 1.26 -9.43
C PRO A 41 -10.19 2.33 -10.53
N ALA A 42 -9.07 3.06 -10.63
CA ALA A 42 -8.79 4.05 -11.65
C ALA A 42 -7.30 4.03 -12.03
N HIS A 43 -6.93 4.71 -13.11
CA HIS A 43 -5.54 4.78 -13.55
C HIS A 43 -4.67 5.49 -12.49
N GLY A 44 -3.63 4.80 -12.04
CA GLY A 44 -2.72 5.31 -11.01
C GLY A 44 -3.18 5.09 -9.57
N ASP A 45 -4.39 4.57 -9.36
CA ASP A 45 -4.96 4.34 -8.02
C ASP A 45 -4.84 2.88 -7.61
N THR A 46 -4.78 2.64 -6.30
CA THR A 46 -4.69 1.31 -5.71
C THR A 46 -5.55 1.24 -4.45
N ALA A 47 -6.34 0.19 -4.30
CA ALA A 47 -7.17 -0.06 -3.12
C ALA A 47 -7.08 -1.53 -2.68
N PHE A 48 -7.37 -1.81 -1.41
CA PHE A 48 -7.54 -3.18 -0.93
C PHE A 48 -8.80 -3.81 -1.52
N THR A 49 -8.72 -5.10 -1.88
CA THR A 49 -9.90 -5.88 -2.29
C THR A 49 -10.77 -6.27 -1.10
N VAL A 50 -10.14 -6.50 0.06
CA VAL A 50 -10.84 -6.84 1.30
C VAL A 50 -11.41 -5.56 1.93
N PRO A 51 -12.72 -5.50 2.22
CA PRO A 51 -13.31 -4.36 2.90
C PRO A 51 -12.69 -4.11 4.28
N LEU A 52 -12.50 -2.83 4.63
CA LEU A 52 -11.99 -2.37 5.93
C LEU A 52 -10.61 -2.95 6.32
N PHE A 53 -9.84 -3.44 5.34
CA PHE A 53 -8.57 -4.10 5.61
C PHE A 53 -7.52 -3.14 6.18
N ASP A 54 -7.59 -1.85 5.85
CA ASP A 54 -6.81 -0.78 6.48
C ASP A 54 -6.96 -0.78 8.02
N LYS A 55 -8.21 -0.86 8.52
CA LYS A 55 -8.50 -0.90 9.95
C LYS A 55 -8.00 -2.19 10.59
N PHE A 56 -8.18 -3.32 9.90
CA PHE A 56 -7.64 -4.60 10.34
C PHE A 56 -6.12 -4.53 10.51
N LEU A 57 -5.39 -4.04 9.50
CA LEU A 57 -3.94 -3.90 9.53
C LEU A 57 -3.48 -3.00 10.67
N ARG A 58 -4.13 -1.84 10.89
CA ARG A 58 -3.81 -0.96 12.03
C ARG A 58 -4.01 -1.64 13.39
N ARG A 59 -4.98 -2.55 13.51
CA ARG A 59 -5.22 -3.31 14.76
C ARG A 59 -4.16 -4.38 14.99
N ILE A 60 -3.77 -5.11 13.94
CA ILE A 60 -2.82 -6.23 14.06
C ILE A 60 -1.35 -5.79 13.99
N MET A 61 -1.09 -4.60 13.42
CA MET A 61 0.22 -3.97 13.31
C MET A 61 0.14 -2.53 13.88
N PRO A 62 0.03 -2.39 15.21
CA PRO A 62 -0.20 -1.08 15.84
C PRO A 62 0.97 -0.09 15.71
N ALA A 63 2.16 -0.56 15.34
CA ALA A 63 3.32 0.27 15.04
C ALA A 63 3.87 -0.11 13.66
N TRP A 64 3.47 0.64 12.63
CA TRP A 64 4.16 0.62 11.35
C TRP A 64 5.35 1.59 11.43
N GLN A 65 6.56 1.03 11.40
CA GLN A 65 7.79 1.81 11.26
C GLN A 65 8.52 1.23 10.06
N LEU A 66 8.80 2.07 9.05
CA LEU A 66 9.80 1.71 8.06
C LEU A 66 11.10 1.44 8.82
N ARG A 67 11.58 0.20 8.74
CA ARG A 67 12.94 -0.13 9.14
C ARG A 67 13.86 0.62 8.19
N ARG A 68 14.16 1.89 8.49
CA ARG A 68 15.28 2.58 7.88
C ARG A 68 16.48 1.70 8.17
N ALA A 69 17.15 1.25 7.10
CA ALA A 69 18.43 0.60 7.24
C ALA A 69 19.27 1.49 8.17
N ARG A 70 19.69 0.94 9.31
CA ARG A 70 20.75 1.57 10.08
C ARG A 70 21.92 1.71 9.11
N SER A 71 22.29 2.95 8.85
CA SER A 71 23.56 3.35 8.24
C SER A 71 24.71 2.65 8.92
#